data_AF-A0A969SZ21-F1
#
_entry.id   AF-A0A969SZ21-F1
#
_cell.length_a   1.000
_cell.length_b   1.000
_cell.length_c   1.000
_cell.angle_alpha   90.00
_cell.angle_beta   90.00
_cell.angle_gamma   90.00
#
_symmetry.space_group_name_H-M   'P 1'
#
loop_
_entity.id
_entity.type
_entity.pdbx_description
1 polymer ?
#
loop_
_entity_poly.entity_id
_entity_poly.type
_entity_poly.pdbx_seq_one_letter_code
_entity_poly.pdbx_strand_id
1 'polypeptide(L)'
;MVPLNFWGMDGLGLKQHPLGWIMMAIATVILTGITIILNQTQRQAPKLFILNQLGLSYLQLGWSGASWPLLAIYIGAILTAGITGYRYWIDSGQREISRVRLPDILYLFPLSFLIIRGIFAAQIEVTQLGVIFAIISGLLYFNPGTWLHHLGYGLLFWGWLVSLVAPPWQTILVNGIGLGIFLDRLSHFWQRRDLGLIYLIGAQVYWLLSRLVPEGVRSQLTETIIQLTQSENNPEALASLIWLPYLIFIVGVTDWLYQRQKSQLAKFSDRAALGLGSFLTVISFVNPVVRTLNLLASTLILAGVGLRRQSVEMSVSVSVNRTIIYLTHLAGLLTLFSAIDWVFPDLGLEYWGVLLTGVAVIELGISSLESYLGSESRSASNPGFPPAENPTGNRSQFKQQSKQQLKTSSLVFWSGIRRFEL
;
A
#
# COMPACT_ATOMS: atom_id res chain seq x y z
N MET A 1 -36.35 17.95 6.09
CA MET A 1 -37.79 17.86 6.43
C MET A 1 -38.42 16.56 5.93
N VAL A 2 -38.26 16.17 4.66
CA VAL A 2 -38.85 14.91 4.14
C VAL A 2 -38.46 13.66 4.94
N PRO A 3 -37.16 13.37 5.23
CA PRO A 3 -36.78 12.17 5.98
C PRO A 3 -37.29 12.17 7.43
N LEU A 4 -37.42 13.36 8.04
CA LEU A 4 -37.93 13.54 9.40
C LEU A 4 -39.40 13.10 9.48
N ASN A 5 -40.20 13.45 8.47
CA ASN A 5 -41.62 13.06 8.43
C ASN A 5 -41.77 11.54 8.24
N PHE A 6 -40.90 10.90 7.44
CA PHE A 6 -40.87 9.44 7.33
C PHE A 6 -40.49 8.74 8.63
N TRP A 7 -39.53 9.29 9.37
CA TRP A 7 -39.23 8.81 10.72
C TRP A 7 -40.42 8.98 11.66
N GLY A 8 -41.06 10.16 11.67
CA GLY A 8 -42.23 10.42 12.51
C GLY A 8 -43.37 9.43 12.24
N MET A 9 -43.65 9.11 10.97
CA MET A 9 -44.65 8.10 10.61
C MET A 9 -44.35 6.71 11.19
N ASP A 10 -43.08 6.30 11.18
CA ASP A 10 -42.64 5.01 11.70
C ASP A 10 -42.58 5.00 13.25
N GLY A 11 -42.08 6.08 13.85
CA GLY A 11 -41.92 6.24 15.30
C GLY A 11 -43.24 6.41 16.06
N LEU A 12 -44.27 6.97 15.41
CA LEU A 12 -45.62 7.07 15.97
C LEU A 12 -46.39 5.73 15.96
N GLY A 13 -45.79 4.65 15.45
CA GLY A 13 -46.42 3.34 15.47
C GLY A 13 -47.67 3.23 14.59
N LEU A 14 -47.82 4.08 13.56
CA LEU A 14 -48.98 4.10 12.67
C LEU A 14 -49.26 2.75 12.01
N LYS A 15 -48.26 1.87 11.89
CA LYS A 15 -48.39 0.49 11.39
C LYS A 15 -49.24 -0.42 12.28
N GLN A 16 -49.41 -0.07 13.56
CA GLN A 16 -50.15 -0.88 14.52
C GLN A 16 -51.68 -0.74 14.34
N HIS A 17 -52.14 0.29 13.63
CA HIS A 17 -53.57 0.52 13.38
C HIS A 17 -53.91 0.52 11.88
N PRO A 18 -55.01 -0.11 11.45
CA PRO A 18 -55.41 -0.17 10.03
C PRO A 18 -55.63 1.21 9.40
N LEU A 19 -56.13 2.19 10.16
CA LEU A 19 -56.26 3.58 9.70
C LEU A 19 -54.89 4.27 9.52
N GLY A 20 -53.89 3.87 10.30
CA GLY A 20 -52.53 4.42 10.18
C GLY A 20 -51.84 3.98 8.89
N TRP A 21 -52.19 2.82 8.32
CA TRP A 21 -51.72 2.41 6.99
C TRP A 21 -52.19 3.36 5.89
N ILE A 22 -53.47 3.76 5.92
CA ILE A 22 -54.04 4.71 4.97
C ILE A 22 -53.36 6.08 5.11
N MET A 23 -53.18 6.54 6.35
CA MET A 23 -52.54 7.83 6.63
C MET A 23 -51.08 7.87 6.16
N MET A 24 -50.32 6.79 6.39
CA MET A 24 -48.96 6.66 5.87
C MET A 24 -48.92 6.66 4.34
N ALA A 25 -49.86 5.97 3.68
CA ALA A 25 -49.91 5.94 2.22
C ALA A 25 -50.15 7.33 1.64
N ILE A 26 -51.13 8.07 2.17
CA ILE A 26 -51.45 9.45 1.75
C ILE A 26 -50.25 10.37 1.99
N ALA A 27 -49.68 10.35 3.20
CA ALA A 27 -48.54 11.18 3.55
C ALA A 27 -47.32 10.88 2.66
N THR A 28 -47.04 9.61 2.38
CA THR A 28 -45.94 9.17 1.50
C THR A 28 -46.09 9.71 0.08
N VAL A 29 -47.30 9.65 -0.50
CA VAL A 29 -47.59 10.19 -1.84
C VAL A 29 -47.39 11.71 -1.85
N ILE A 30 -47.90 12.42 -0.85
CA ILE A 30 -47.77 13.88 -0.73
C ILE A 30 -46.29 14.28 -0.60
N LEU A 31 -45.54 13.64 0.30
CA LEU A 31 -44.10 13.89 0.52
C LEU A 31 -43.27 13.63 -0.75
N THR A 32 -43.61 12.58 -1.48
CA THR A 32 -42.96 12.25 -2.76
C THR A 32 -43.24 13.33 -3.81
N GLY A 33 -44.51 13.72 -3.96
CA GLY A 33 -44.93 14.79 -4.87
C GLY A 33 -44.22 16.11 -4.57
N ILE A 34 -44.19 16.52 -3.30
CA ILE A 34 -43.48 17.74 -2.85
C ILE A 34 -42.00 17.67 -3.19
N THR A 35 -41.33 16.53 -2.96
CA THR A 35 -39.90 16.35 -3.25
C THR A 35 -39.62 16.46 -4.75
N ILE A 36 -40.47 15.88 -5.59
CA ILE A 36 -40.34 15.96 -7.05
C ILE A 36 -40.55 17.39 -7.54
N ILE A 37 -41.63 18.04 -7.10
CA ILE A 37 -41.98 19.41 -7.51
C ILE A 37 -40.85 20.37 -7.11
N LEU A 38 -40.42 20.37 -5.85
CA LEU A 38 -39.36 21.27 -5.36
C LEU A 38 -38.04 21.12 -6.13
N ASN A 39 -37.64 19.88 -6.42
CA ASN A 39 -36.41 19.61 -7.16
C ASN A 39 -36.54 19.91 -8.68
N GLN A 40 -37.73 19.76 -9.26
CA GLN A 40 -38.00 20.17 -10.65
C GLN A 40 -38.02 21.70 -10.80
N THR A 41 -38.57 22.42 -9.83
CA THR A 41 -38.58 23.89 -9.83
C THR A 41 -37.15 24.46 -9.79
N GLN A 42 -36.20 23.76 -9.16
CA GLN A 42 -34.79 24.13 -9.16
C GLN A 42 -34.04 23.85 -10.49
N ARG A 43 -34.71 23.33 -11.53
CA ARG A 43 -34.26 23.16 -12.95
C ARG A 43 -32.87 22.55 -13.21
N GLN A 44 -32.14 22.07 -12.20
CA GLN A 44 -30.76 21.58 -12.33
C GLN A 44 -30.50 20.26 -11.60
N ALA A 45 -31.49 19.68 -10.91
CA ALA A 45 -31.30 18.42 -10.19
C ALA A 45 -31.43 17.20 -11.13
N PRO A 46 -30.39 16.38 -11.29
CA PRO A 46 -30.47 15.17 -12.11
C PRO A 46 -31.46 14.16 -11.51
N LYS A 47 -32.17 13.40 -12.36
CA LYS A 47 -33.18 12.40 -11.92
C LYS A 47 -32.64 11.42 -10.86
N LEU A 48 -31.38 11.02 -11.00
CA LEU A 48 -30.69 10.14 -10.04
C LEU A 48 -30.54 10.75 -8.64
N PHE A 49 -30.40 12.07 -8.53
CA PHE A 49 -30.34 12.76 -7.25
C PHE A 49 -31.69 12.70 -6.53
N ILE A 50 -32.79 12.94 -7.24
CA ILE A 50 -34.16 12.85 -6.69
C ILE A 50 -34.44 11.42 -6.23
N LEU A 51 -34.06 10.43 -7.04
CA LEU A 51 -34.20 9.01 -6.69
C LEU A 51 -33.43 8.67 -5.42
N ASN A 52 -32.19 9.13 -5.28
CA ASN A 52 -31.39 8.88 -4.08
C ASN A 52 -32.03 9.51 -2.84
N GLN A 53 -32.47 10.77 -2.92
CA GLN A 53 -33.04 11.48 -1.78
C GLN A 53 -34.37 10.88 -1.33
N LEU A 54 -35.22 10.46 -2.27
CA LEU A 54 -36.43 9.72 -1.97
C LEU A 54 -36.10 8.35 -1.37
N GLY A 55 -35.19 7.59 -1.99
CA GLY A 55 -34.77 6.27 -1.51
C GLY A 55 -34.30 6.29 -0.07
N LEU A 56 -33.42 7.24 0.28
CA LEU A 56 -32.97 7.44 1.67
C LEU A 56 -34.11 7.81 2.62
N SER A 57 -35.13 8.53 2.14
CA SER A 57 -36.32 8.87 2.94
C SER A 57 -37.21 7.65 3.15
N TYR A 58 -37.39 6.81 2.14
CA TYR A 58 -38.15 5.56 2.23
C TYR A 58 -37.49 4.54 3.18
N LEU A 59 -36.15 4.49 3.20
CA LEU A 59 -35.39 3.63 4.10
C LEU A 59 -35.56 3.98 5.59
N GLN A 60 -36.18 5.12 5.92
CA GLN A 60 -36.59 5.46 7.28
C GLN A 60 -37.83 4.67 7.74
N LEU A 61 -38.55 4.00 6.86
CA LEU A 61 -39.70 3.19 7.25
C LEU A 61 -39.27 1.77 7.64
N GLY A 62 -39.99 1.13 8.57
CA GLY A 62 -39.87 -0.31 8.84
C GLY A 62 -38.86 -0.69 9.92
N TRP A 63 -38.45 0.24 10.75
CA TRP A 63 -37.39 0.02 11.74
C TRP A 63 -37.84 -0.81 12.96
N SER A 64 -39.08 -1.27 12.98
CA SER A 64 -39.58 -2.22 13.98
C SER A 64 -39.02 -3.64 13.83
N GLY A 65 -38.41 -3.98 12.69
CA GLY A 65 -37.76 -5.28 12.49
C GLY A 65 -36.35 -5.31 13.07
N ALA A 66 -35.97 -6.39 13.77
CA ALA A 66 -34.68 -6.51 14.48
C ALA A 66 -33.44 -6.25 13.61
N SER A 67 -33.45 -6.68 12.34
CA SER A 67 -32.29 -6.55 11.43
C SER A 67 -32.43 -5.42 10.40
N TRP A 68 -33.61 -4.80 10.31
CA TRP A 68 -33.89 -3.80 9.28
C TRP A 68 -33.09 -2.50 9.41
N PRO A 69 -32.89 -1.93 10.62
CA PRO A 69 -32.10 -0.71 10.81
C PRO A 69 -30.69 -0.78 10.21
N LEU A 70 -29.99 -1.90 10.44
CA LEU A 70 -28.64 -2.12 9.92
C LEU A 70 -28.66 -2.20 8.39
N LEU A 71 -29.54 -3.02 7.83
CA LEU A 71 -29.69 -3.18 6.37
C LEU A 71 -30.04 -1.85 5.69
N ALA A 72 -30.94 -1.06 6.28
CA ALA A 72 -31.32 0.25 5.76
C ALA A 72 -30.13 1.20 5.66
N ILE A 73 -29.24 1.21 6.67
CA ILE A 73 -28.02 2.03 6.67
C ILE A 73 -27.04 1.59 5.58
N TYR A 74 -26.80 0.29 5.46
CA TYR A 74 -25.92 -0.24 4.41
C TYR A 74 -26.46 0.03 3.01
N ILE A 75 -27.74 -0.27 2.76
CA ILE A 75 -28.38 -0.03 1.47
C ILE A 75 -28.33 1.47 1.12
N GLY A 76 -28.67 2.34 2.07
CA GLY A 76 -28.65 3.78 1.86
C GLY A 76 -27.25 4.32 1.53
N ALA A 77 -26.22 3.89 2.26
CA ALA A 77 -24.84 4.30 2.03
C ALA A 77 -24.31 3.79 0.69
N ILE A 78 -24.51 2.51 0.36
CA ILE A 78 -24.04 1.89 -0.88
C ILE A 78 -24.75 2.50 -2.10
N LEU A 79 -26.08 2.67 -2.06
CA LEU A 79 -26.81 3.29 -3.17
C LEU A 79 -26.37 4.74 -3.40
N THR A 80 -26.18 5.50 -2.32
CA THR A 80 -25.68 6.88 -2.40
C THR A 80 -24.28 6.94 -3.01
N ALA A 81 -23.38 6.04 -2.57
CA ALA A 81 -22.03 5.92 -3.10
C ALA A 81 -22.03 5.51 -4.58
N GLY A 82 -22.82 4.52 -4.97
CA GLY A 82 -22.95 4.08 -6.36
C GLY A 82 -23.47 5.17 -7.28
N ILE A 83 -24.54 5.88 -6.89
CA ILE A 83 -25.13 6.97 -7.68
C ILE A 83 -24.13 8.13 -7.81
N THR A 84 -23.47 8.52 -6.73
CA THR A 84 -22.53 9.64 -6.73
C THR A 84 -21.26 9.30 -7.52
N GLY A 85 -20.73 8.08 -7.34
CA GLY A 85 -19.57 7.59 -8.09
C GLY A 85 -19.84 7.46 -9.60
N TYR A 86 -21.03 6.97 -9.98
CA TYR A 86 -21.44 6.90 -11.38
C TYR A 86 -21.50 8.29 -12.03
N ARG A 87 -22.09 9.27 -11.32
CA ARG A 87 -22.12 10.67 -11.79
C ARG A 87 -20.72 11.27 -11.90
N TYR A 88 -19.88 11.03 -10.90
CA TYR A 88 -18.49 11.48 -10.93
C TYR A 88 -17.75 10.93 -12.15
N TRP A 89 -17.92 9.66 -12.48
CA TRP A 89 -17.27 9.05 -13.63
C TRP A 89 -17.74 9.66 -14.96
N ILE A 90 -19.05 9.89 -15.14
CA ILE A 90 -19.60 10.52 -16.35
C ILE A 90 -19.14 11.98 -16.51
N ASP A 91 -19.20 12.77 -15.43
CA ASP A 91 -18.89 14.21 -15.48
C ASP A 91 -17.37 14.48 -15.53
N SER A 92 -16.53 13.46 -15.31
CA SER A 92 -15.06 13.61 -15.33
C SER A 92 -14.46 13.97 -16.70
N GLY A 93 -15.24 13.90 -17.79
CA GLY A 93 -14.83 14.32 -19.13
C GLY A 93 -14.90 15.82 -19.42
N GLN A 94 -15.52 16.65 -18.56
CA GLN A 94 -15.82 18.07 -18.85
C GLN A 94 -15.42 19.06 -17.74
N ARG A 95 -14.33 18.82 -17.00
CA ARG A 95 -13.98 19.67 -15.85
C ARG A 95 -13.45 21.05 -16.24
N GLU A 96 -14.32 22.04 -16.22
CA GLU A 96 -13.98 23.35 -15.65
C GLU A 96 -14.01 23.25 -14.11
N ILE A 97 -13.01 23.84 -13.46
CA ILE A 97 -12.66 23.76 -12.03
C ILE A 97 -13.70 24.42 -11.09
N SER A 98 -14.90 24.74 -11.56
CA SER A 98 -15.71 25.77 -10.91
C SER A 98 -17.02 25.26 -10.32
N ARG A 99 -17.06 25.32 -8.97
CA ARG A 99 -18.21 25.29 -8.05
C ARG A 99 -18.77 23.92 -7.68
N VAL A 100 -18.65 23.61 -6.39
CA VAL A 100 -19.45 22.63 -5.67
C VAL A 100 -20.92 22.92 -5.98
N ARG A 101 -21.58 22.01 -6.73
CA ARG A 101 -23.01 22.14 -6.99
C ARG A 101 -23.71 21.75 -5.69
N LEU A 102 -24.55 22.64 -5.13
CA LEU A 102 -25.36 22.38 -3.93
C LEU A 102 -26.02 20.97 -3.88
N PRO A 103 -26.53 20.39 -4.99
CA PRO A 103 -27.08 19.04 -5.00
C PRO A 103 -26.12 17.95 -4.49
N ASP A 104 -24.81 18.12 -4.64
CA ASP A 104 -23.83 17.06 -4.36
C ASP A 104 -23.48 16.96 -2.86
N ILE A 105 -24.06 17.80 -2.00
CA ILE A 105 -23.94 17.73 -0.53
C ILE A 105 -25.28 17.35 0.13
N LEU A 106 -26.41 17.55 -0.55
CA LEU A 106 -27.75 17.40 0.03
C LEU A 106 -28.10 15.97 0.45
N TYR A 107 -27.45 14.94 -0.11
CA TYR A 107 -27.65 13.55 0.33
C TYR A 107 -27.02 13.26 1.70
N LEU A 108 -26.07 14.08 2.17
CA LEU A 108 -25.46 13.89 3.49
C LEU A 108 -26.47 14.09 4.60
N PHE A 109 -27.45 14.97 4.41
CA PHE A 109 -28.49 15.24 5.41
C PHE A 109 -29.37 14.00 5.71
N PRO A 110 -30.07 13.40 4.73
CA PRO A 110 -30.87 12.20 4.96
C PRO A 110 -30.00 11.00 5.39
N LEU A 111 -28.78 10.87 4.88
CA LEU A 111 -27.87 9.78 5.26
C LEU A 111 -27.38 9.92 6.71
N SER A 112 -26.96 11.12 7.12
CA SER A 112 -26.56 11.40 8.52
C SER A 112 -27.73 11.15 9.47
N PHE A 113 -28.95 11.54 9.08
CA PHE A 113 -30.14 11.31 9.87
C PHE A 113 -30.43 9.82 10.07
N LEU A 114 -30.28 9.03 9.01
CA LEU A 114 -30.43 7.58 9.04
C LEU A 114 -29.42 6.92 9.99
N ILE A 115 -28.17 7.39 10.02
CA ILE A 115 -27.12 6.87 10.91
C ILE A 115 -27.36 7.29 12.36
N ILE A 116 -27.68 8.56 12.61
CA ILE A 116 -28.02 9.06 13.94
C ILE A 116 -29.18 8.25 14.52
N ARG A 117 -30.22 8.00 13.72
CA ARG A 117 -31.33 7.14 14.14
C ARG A 117 -30.88 5.69 14.40
N GLY A 118 -30.00 5.14 13.56
CA GLY A 118 -29.32 3.87 13.78
C GLY A 118 -28.72 3.72 15.16
N ILE A 119 -27.89 4.69 15.52
CA ILE A 119 -27.11 4.68 16.76
C ILE A 119 -28.01 4.92 17.97
N PHE A 120 -28.86 5.95 17.94
CA PHE A 120 -29.59 6.39 19.14
C PHE A 120 -30.95 5.70 19.33
N ALA A 121 -31.70 5.45 18.25
CA ALA A 121 -33.05 4.89 18.35
C ALA A 121 -33.04 3.37 18.23
N ALA A 122 -32.26 2.80 17.30
CA ALA A 122 -32.14 1.35 17.12
C ALA A 122 -31.01 0.72 17.92
N GLN A 123 -30.21 1.52 18.64
CA GLN A 123 -29.09 1.07 19.48
C GLN A 123 -28.09 0.16 18.74
N ILE A 124 -27.88 0.45 17.45
CA ILE A 124 -26.91 -0.31 16.65
C ILE A 124 -25.51 -0.07 17.21
N GLU A 125 -24.79 -1.16 17.45
CA GLU A 125 -23.42 -1.11 17.94
C GLU A 125 -22.52 -0.38 16.93
N VAL A 126 -21.77 0.61 17.42
CA VAL A 126 -20.91 1.46 16.57
C VAL A 126 -19.86 0.63 15.83
N THR A 127 -19.42 -0.50 16.40
CA THR A 127 -18.47 -1.45 15.79
C THR A 127 -18.92 -1.94 14.41
N GLN A 128 -20.23 -2.05 14.17
CA GLN A 128 -20.80 -2.49 12.89
C GLN A 128 -20.83 -1.38 11.82
N LEU A 129 -20.59 -0.12 12.20
CA LEU A 129 -20.72 1.03 11.29
C LEU A 129 -19.40 1.46 10.62
N GLY A 130 -18.29 0.77 10.90
CA GLY A 130 -16.97 1.16 10.37
C GLY A 130 -16.92 1.26 8.84
N VAL A 131 -17.56 0.32 8.12
CA VAL A 131 -17.65 0.38 6.65
C VAL A 131 -18.50 1.56 6.18
N ILE A 132 -19.56 1.90 6.91
CA ILE A 132 -20.41 3.05 6.57
C ILE A 132 -19.61 4.35 6.68
N PHE A 133 -18.81 4.51 7.75
CA PHE A 133 -17.92 5.65 7.89
C PHE A 133 -16.89 5.74 6.77
N ALA A 134 -16.32 4.60 6.34
CA ALA A 134 -15.41 4.55 5.20
C ALA A 134 -16.10 4.93 3.88
N ILE A 135 -17.32 4.43 3.61
CA ILE A 135 -18.11 4.79 2.41
C ILE A 135 -18.39 6.29 2.38
N ILE A 136 -18.80 6.87 3.52
CA ILE A 136 -19.06 8.31 3.62
C ILE A 136 -17.77 9.10 3.43
N SER A 137 -16.64 8.64 3.96
CA SER A 137 -15.35 9.25 3.64
C SER A 137 -15.08 9.28 2.14
N GLY A 138 -15.34 8.17 1.43
CA GLY A 138 -15.19 8.11 -0.03
C GLY A 138 -16.08 9.12 -0.75
N LEU A 139 -17.33 9.27 -0.31
CA LEU A 139 -18.26 10.29 -0.81
C LEU A 139 -17.73 11.72 -0.59
N LEU A 140 -17.20 12.01 0.59
CA LEU A 140 -16.63 13.32 0.92
C LEU A 140 -15.33 13.60 0.15
N TYR A 141 -14.53 12.56 -0.12
CA TYR A 141 -13.27 12.69 -0.86
C TYR A 141 -13.49 13.25 -2.27
N PHE A 142 -14.53 12.80 -2.98
CA PHE A 142 -14.86 13.28 -4.33
C PHE A 142 -15.39 14.72 -4.38
N ASN A 143 -15.51 15.42 -3.25
CA ASN A 143 -15.97 16.79 -3.16
C ASN A 143 -14.83 17.74 -2.70
N PRO A 144 -13.84 18.04 -3.57
CA PRO A 144 -12.55 18.65 -3.18
C PRO A 144 -12.60 20.13 -2.77
N GLY A 145 -13.76 20.80 -2.86
CA GLY A 145 -13.87 22.26 -2.68
C GLY A 145 -14.23 22.75 -1.28
N THR A 146 -14.31 21.88 -0.27
CA THR A 146 -14.87 22.26 1.05
C THR A 146 -14.08 21.67 2.22
N TRP A 147 -14.28 22.24 3.41
CA TRP A 147 -13.83 21.68 4.68
C TRP A 147 -14.28 20.21 4.91
N LEU A 148 -15.31 19.75 4.19
CA LEU A 148 -15.78 18.37 4.21
C LEU A 148 -14.71 17.39 3.71
N HIS A 149 -13.77 17.81 2.87
CA HIS A 149 -12.68 16.95 2.42
C HIS A 149 -11.79 16.51 3.60
N HIS A 150 -11.53 17.43 4.55
CA HIS A 150 -10.81 17.09 5.79
C HIS A 150 -11.64 16.23 6.73
N LEU A 151 -12.96 16.47 6.81
CA LEU A 151 -13.86 15.58 7.54
C LEU A 151 -13.86 14.16 6.96
N GLY A 152 -13.74 14.01 5.64
CA GLY A 152 -13.62 12.70 4.99
C GLY A 152 -12.49 11.88 5.58
N TYR A 153 -11.28 12.43 5.65
CA TYR A 153 -10.14 11.76 6.27
C TYR A 153 -10.37 11.44 7.76
N GLY A 154 -10.97 12.37 8.52
CA GLY A 154 -11.33 12.13 9.90
C GLY A 154 -12.31 10.97 10.06
N LEU A 155 -13.29 10.87 9.16
CA LEU A 155 -14.29 9.81 9.17
C LEU A 155 -13.71 8.47 8.71
N LEU A 156 -12.77 8.46 7.76
CA LEU A 156 -12.02 7.26 7.39
C LEU A 156 -11.21 6.72 8.57
N PHE A 157 -10.52 7.62 9.28
CA PHE A 157 -9.73 7.27 10.46
C PHE A 157 -10.63 6.71 11.58
N TRP A 158 -11.79 7.32 11.81
CA TRP A 158 -12.79 6.79 12.74
C TRP A 158 -13.34 5.44 12.30
N GLY A 159 -13.69 5.28 11.02
CA GLY A 159 -14.13 4.01 10.46
C GLY A 159 -13.09 2.90 10.63
N TRP A 160 -11.82 3.24 10.46
CA TRP A 160 -10.69 2.35 10.69
C TRP A 160 -10.55 1.96 12.16
N LEU A 161 -10.57 2.92 13.09
CA LEU A 161 -10.50 2.67 14.54
C LEU A 161 -11.63 1.74 15.00
N VAL A 162 -12.84 2.02 14.55
CA VAL A 162 -14.04 1.23 14.88
C VAL A 162 -13.93 -0.18 14.32
N SER A 163 -13.32 -0.36 13.14
CA SER A 163 -13.12 -1.70 12.56
C SER A 163 -12.05 -2.55 13.26
N LEU A 164 -11.17 -1.97 14.09
CA LEU A 164 -10.11 -2.74 14.76
C LEU A 164 -10.64 -3.88 15.65
N VAL A 165 -11.83 -3.69 16.22
CA VAL A 165 -12.51 -4.67 17.08
C VAL A 165 -13.62 -5.44 16.35
N ALA A 166 -13.86 -5.12 15.08
CA ALA A 166 -14.91 -5.71 14.27
C ALA A 166 -14.44 -6.97 13.53
N PRO A 167 -15.35 -7.75 12.90
CA PRO A 167 -14.96 -8.91 12.11
C PRO A 167 -13.95 -8.56 11.01
N PRO A 168 -12.97 -9.44 10.69
CA PRO A 168 -11.85 -9.12 9.80
C PRO A 168 -12.26 -8.59 8.41
N TRP A 169 -13.38 -9.08 7.87
CA TRP A 169 -13.90 -8.65 6.57
C TRP A 169 -14.24 -7.15 6.55
N GLN A 170 -14.72 -6.61 7.67
CA GLN A 170 -15.09 -5.21 7.79
C GLN A 170 -13.86 -4.31 7.68
N THR A 171 -12.79 -4.66 8.39
CA THR A 171 -11.50 -3.95 8.35
C THR A 171 -10.87 -4.01 6.97
N ILE A 172 -10.98 -5.15 6.27
CA ILE A 172 -10.52 -5.27 4.89
C ILE A 172 -11.27 -4.31 3.97
N LEU A 173 -12.60 -4.18 4.11
CA LEU A 173 -13.38 -3.24 3.30
C LEU A 173 -13.01 -1.78 3.60
N VAL A 174 -12.88 -1.42 4.88
CA VAL A 174 -12.44 -0.07 5.28
C VAL A 174 -11.06 0.25 4.70
N ASN A 175 -10.12 -0.68 4.83
CA ASN A 175 -8.79 -0.56 4.26
C ASN A 175 -8.80 -0.50 2.73
N GLY A 176 -9.68 -1.25 2.07
CA GLY A 176 -9.86 -1.20 0.62
C GLY A 176 -10.30 0.17 0.14
N ILE A 177 -11.28 0.79 0.82
CA ILE A 177 -11.72 2.15 0.53
C ILE A 177 -10.57 3.15 0.79
N GLY A 178 -9.87 3.00 1.92
CA GLY A 178 -8.72 3.84 2.25
C GLY A 178 -7.60 3.75 1.20
N LEU A 179 -7.24 2.54 0.77
CA LEU A 179 -6.28 2.31 -0.31
C LEU A 179 -6.73 2.98 -1.61
N GLY A 180 -8.00 2.85 -2.00
CA GLY A 180 -8.53 3.52 -3.19
C GLY A 180 -8.31 5.04 -3.15
N ILE A 181 -8.64 5.67 -2.02
CA ILE A 181 -8.46 7.12 -1.81
C ILE A 181 -6.97 7.50 -1.89
N PHE A 182 -6.09 6.80 -1.17
CA PHE A 182 -4.67 7.14 -1.14
C PHE A 182 -3.95 6.80 -2.45
N LEU A 183 -4.37 5.78 -3.19
CA LEU A 183 -3.84 5.44 -4.51
C LEU A 183 -4.21 6.50 -5.55
N ASP A 184 -5.47 6.94 -5.56
CA ASP A 184 -5.91 8.05 -6.41
C ASP A 184 -5.09 9.30 -6.11
N ARG A 185 -4.97 9.67 -4.82
CA ARG A 185 -4.17 10.82 -4.40
C ARG A 185 -2.68 10.67 -4.73
N LEU A 186 -2.10 9.48 -4.56
CA LEU A 186 -0.72 9.21 -4.90
C LEU A 186 -0.47 9.40 -6.41
N SER A 187 -1.41 8.98 -7.26
CA SER A 187 -1.28 9.12 -8.72
C SER A 187 -1.31 10.58 -9.18
N HIS A 188 -2.04 11.45 -8.47
CA HIS A 188 -2.15 12.87 -8.77
C HIS A 188 -1.01 13.71 -8.18
N PHE A 189 -0.72 13.53 -6.88
CA PHE A 189 0.19 14.42 -6.14
C PHE A 189 1.57 13.83 -5.88
N TRP A 190 1.75 12.52 -6.01
CA TRP A 190 3.03 11.83 -5.77
C TRP A 190 3.67 12.20 -4.41
N GLN A 191 2.88 12.20 -3.33
CA GLN A 191 3.37 12.56 -1.99
C GLN A 191 3.90 11.33 -1.22
N ARG A 192 4.93 11.55 -0.41
CA ARG A 192 5.53 10.49 0.44
C ARG A 192 4.59 10.01 1.53
N ARG A 193 3.74 10.90 2.08
CA ARG A 193 2.78 10.57 3.13
C ARG A 193 1.76 9.55 2.65
N ASP A 194 1.25 9.73 1.43
CA ASP A 194 0.25 8.84 0.84
C ASP A 194 0.84 7.45 0.59
N LEU A 195 2.08 7.39 0.08
CA LEU A 195 2.79 6.12 -0.09
C LEU A 195 3.04 5.40 1.25
N GLY A 196 3.42 6.15 2.30
CA GLY A 196 3.57 5.59 3.63
C GLY A 196 2.27 5.02 4.20
N LEU A 197 1.15 5.73 4.00
CA LEU A 197 -0.18 5.25 4.42
C LEU A 197 -0.60 4.00 3.61
N ILE A 198 -0.31 3.96 2.30
CA ILE A 198 -0.56 2.77 1.48
C ILE A 198 0.21 1.56 2.01
N TYR A 199 1.47 1.74 2.42
CA TYR A 199 2.22 0.65 3.05
C TYR A 199 1.62 0.25 4.39
N LEU A 200 1.31 1.17 5.29
CA LEU A 200 0.70 0.82 6.57
C LEU A 200 -0.62 0.07 6.41
N ILE A 201 -1.50 0.57 5.54
CA ILE A 201 -2.79 -0.09 5.26
C ILE A 201 -2.56 -1.44 4.57
N GLY A 202 -1.66 -1.51 3.59
CA GLY A 202 -1.32 -2.75 2.90
C GLY A 202 -0.74 -3.82 3.83
N ALA A 203 0.10 -3.44 4.78
CA ALA A 203 0.65 -4.33 5.80
C ALA A 203 -0.46 -4.89 6.69
N GLN A 204 -1.41 -4.05 7.12
CA GLN A 204 -2.55 -4.50 7.90
C GLN A 204 -3.46 -5.43 7.10
N VAL A 205 -3.73 -5.13 5.82
CA VAL A 205 -4.51 -6.02 4.94
C VAL A 205 -3.80 -7.36 4.77
N TYR A 206 -2.49 -7.35 4.54
CA TYR A 206 -1.68 -8.57 4.43
C TYR A 206 -1.80 -9.44 5.68
N TRP A 207 -1.67 -8.84 6.87
CA TRP A 207 -1.90 -9.53 8.13
C TRP A 207 -3.32 -10.08 8.26
N LEU A 208 -4.35 -9.30 7.89
CA LEU A 208 -5.74 -9.73 7.98
C LEU A 208 -6.09 -10.85 6.99
N LEU A 209 -5.49 -10.86 5.79
CA LEU A 209 -5.69 -11.93 4.81
C LEU A 209 -5.27 -13.29 5.37
N SER A 210 -4.22 -13.34 6.19
CA SER A 210 -3.83 -14.58 6.88
C SER A 210 -4.92 -15.11 7.83
N ARG A 211 -5.79 -14.24 8.36
CA ARG A 211 -6.92 -14.61 9.22
C ARG A 211 -8.15 -15.09 8.46
N LEU A 212 -8.22 -14.88 7.15
CA LEU A 212 -9.30 -15.42 6.31
C LEU A 212 -9.06 -16.88 5.93
N VAL A 213 -7.82 -17.37 6.08
CA VAL A 213 -7.48 -18.77 5.84
C VAL A 213 -8.19 -19.64 6.90
N PRO A 214 -8.92 -20.69 6.51
CA PRO A 214 -9.59 -21.58 7.45
C PRO A 214 -8.63 -22.16 8.49
N GLU A 215 -9.08 -22.29 9.73
CA GLU A 215 -8.27 -22.73 10.88
C GLU A 215 -7.56 -24.07 10.63
N GLY A 216 -8.23 -25.04 9.99
CA GLY A 216 -7.62 -26.33 9.67
C GLY A 216 -6.48 -26.26 8.65
N VAL A 217 -6.55 -25.33 7.69
CA VAL A 217 -5.45 -25.10 6.73
C VAL A 217 -4.31 -24.35 7.43
N ARG A 218 -4.65 -23.39 8.28
CA ARG A 218 -3.65 -22.62 9.03
C ARG A 218 -2.85 -23.50 9.98
N SER A 219 -3.50 -24.41 10.72
CA SER A 219 -2.81 -25.31 11.65
C SER A 219 -1.86 -26.26 10.91
N GLN A 220 -2.33 -26.88 9.82
CA GLN A 220 -1.49 -27.77 9.00
C GLN A 220 -0.27 -27.05 8.42
N LEU A 221 -0.45 -25.86 7.85
CA LEU A 221 0.66 -25.08 7.32
C LEU A 221 1.64 -24.66 8.42
N THR A 222 1.13 -24.25 9.58
CA THR A 222 1.97 -23.83 10.70
C THR A 222 2.78 -25.00 11.25
N GLU A 223 2.16 -26.18 11.45
CA GLU A 223 2.85 -27.40 11.87
C GLU A 223 3.91 -27.83 10.86
N THR A 224 3.57 -27.81 9.56
CA THR A 224 4.53 -28.13 8.49
C THR A 224 5.74 -27.19 8.53
N ILE A 225 5.50 -25.89 8.68
CA ILE A 225 6.57 -24.88 8.76
C ILE A 225 7.40 -25.07 10.02
N ILE A 226 6.78 -25.33 11.17
CA ILE A 226 7.47 -25.55 12.45
C ILE A 226 8.38 -26.79 12.36
N GLN A 227 7.88 -27.90 11.83
CA GLN A 227 8.65 -29.13 11.64
C GLN A 227 9.84 -28.91 10.69
N LEU A 228 9.62 -28.20 9.58
CA LEU A 228 10.68 -27.93 8.60
C LEU A 228 11.76 -26.99 9.15
N THR A 229 11.38 -26.03 9.99
CA THR A 229 12.30 -25.00 10.52
C THR A 229 12.83 -25.30 11.92
N GLN A 230 12.43 -26.41 12.53
CA GLN A 230 12.77 -26.78 13.91
C GLN A 230 12.49 -25.63 14.90
N SER A 231 11.38 -24.92 14.71
CA SER A 231 11.06 -23.66 15.42
C SER A 231 10.07 -23.83 16.57
N GLU A 232 9.91 -25.04 17.08
CA GLU A 232 8.95 -25.38 18.16
C GLU A 232 9.09 -24.47 19.38
N ASN A 233 10.33 -24.08 19.72
CA ASN A 233 10.62 -23.26 20.89
C ASN A 233 10.39 -21.75 20.66
N ASN A 234 10.37 -21.28 19.40
CA ASN A 234 10.33 -19.86 19.06
C ASN A 234 9.47 -19.58 17.81
N PRO A 235 8.14 -19.75 17.90
CA PRO A 235 7.24 -19.61 16.75
C PRO A 235 7.19 -18.17 16.20
N GLU A 236 7.45 -17.16 17.04
CA GLU A 236 7.47 -15.75 16.65
C GLU A 236 8.53 -15.44 15.58
N ALA A 237 9.63 -16.21 15.54
CA ALA A 237 10.68 -16.04 14.54
C ALA A 237 10.14 -16.26 13.12
N LEU A 238 9.14 -17.14 12.95
CA LEU A 238 8.52 -17.42 11.65
C LEU A 238 7.88 -16.20 11.00
N ALA A 239 7.52 -15.19 11.80
CA ALA A 239 7.05 -13.92 11.27
C ALA A 239 8.06 -13.30 10.29
N SER A 240 9.37 -13.48 10.50
CA SER A 240 10.37 -12.96 9.55
C SER A 240 10.19 -13.52 8.15
N LEU A 241 9.87 -14.80 8.02
CA LEU A 241 9.65 -15.48 6.74
C LEU A 241 8.28 -15.15 6.15
N ILE A 242 7.25 -15.14 7.00
CA ILE A 242 5.87 -14.84 6.59
C ILE A 242 5.77 -13.45 5.98
N TRP A 243 6.52 -12.45 6.46
CA TRP A 243 6.45 -11.08 5.93
C TRP A 243 7.34 -10.82 4.69
N LEU A 244 8.16 -11.79 4.24
CA LEU A 244 9.00 -11.64 3.04
C LEU A 244 8.22 -11.33 1.75
N PRO A 245 7.06 -11.96 1.45
CA PRO A 245 6.27 -11.60 0.27
C PRO A 245 5.84 -10.13 0.27
N TYR A 246 5.55 -9.58 1.45
CA TYR A 246 5.21 -8.17 1.60
C TYR A 246 6.43 -7.26 1.38
N LEU A 247 7.62 -7.66 1.83
CA LEU A 247 8.87 -6.97 1.50
C LEU A 247 9.14 -6.95 -0.01
N ILE A 248 8.97 -8.10 -0.69
CA ILE A 248 9.10 -8.22 -2.16
C ILE A 248 8.11 -7.29 -2.86
N PHE A 249 6.88 -7.20 -2.35
CA PHE A 249 5.89 -6.25 -2.87
C PHE A 249 6.37 -4.80 -2.77
N ILE A 250 6.90 -4.35 -1.62
CA ILE A 250 7.45 -2.98 -1.48
C ILE A 250 8.61 -2.75 -2.47
N VAL A 251 9.52 -3.72 -2.61
CA VAL A 251 10.62 -3.65 -3.58
C VAL A 251 10.09 -3.51 -5.01
N GLY A 252 9.08 -4.30 -5.38
CA GLY A 252 8.43 -4.21 -6.70
C GLY A 252 7.77 -2.84 -6.94
N VAL A 253 7.08 -2.27 -5.94
CA VAL A 253 6.54 -0.90 -6.01
C VAL A 253 7.68 0.12 -6.17
N THR A 254 8.82 -0.10 -5.52
CA THR A 254 9.98 0.79 -5.63
C THR A 254 10.53 0.82 -7.05
N ASP A 255 10.69 -0.35 -7.67
CA ASP A 255 11.15 -0.45 -9.05
C ASP A 255 10.15 0.21 -10.02
N TRP A 256 8.85 0.02 -9.80
CA TRP A 256 7.80 0.72 -10.55
C TRP A 256 7.88 2.25 -10.41
N LEU A 257 8.17 2.77 -9.21
CA LEU A 257 8.36 4.21 -8.97
C LEU A 257 9.59 4.76 -9.70
N TYR A 258 10.68 4.00 -9.74
CA TYR A 258 11.87 4.34 -10.53
C TYR A 258 11.55 4.41 -12.02
N GLN A 259 10.82 3.42 -12.56
CA GLN A 259 10.38 3.41 -13.97
C GLN A 259 9.49 4.62 -14.32
N ARG A 260 8.71 5.12 -13.36
CA ARG A 260 7.88 6.34 -13.51
C ARG A 260 8.64 7.66 -13.27
N GLN A 261 9.97 7.60 -13.11
CA GLN A 261 10.85 8.75 -12.86
C GLN A 261 10.52 9.51 -11.54
N LYS A 262 9.90 8.84 -10.56
CA LYS A 262 9.52 9.43 -9.27
C LYS A 262 10.58 9.12 -8.20
N SER A 263 11.80 9.59 -8.45
CA SER A 263 13.00 9.25 -7.67
C SER A 263 12.90 9.55 -6.17
N GLN A 264 12.22 10.63 -5.77
CA GLN A 264 12.06 10.96 -4.35
C GLN A 264 11.17 9.96 -3.60
N LEU A 265 10.13 9.44 -4.25
CA LEU A 265 9.23 8.44 -3.68
C LEU A 265 9.89 7.07 -3.69
N ALA A 266 10.61 6.75 -4.76
CA ALA A 266 11.39 5.52 -4.84
C ALA A 266 12.44 5.45 -3.70
N LYS A 267 13.16 6.55 -3.41
CA LYS A 267 14.08 6.63 -2.26
C LYS A 267 13.39 6.50 -0.90
N PHE A 268 12.14 6.96 -0.77
CA PHE A 268 11.36 6.73 0.44
C PHE A 268 10.99 5.25 0.57
N SER A 269 10.57 4.64 -0.53
CA SER A 269 10.24 3.22 -0.61
C SER A 269 11.44 2.31 -0.35
N ASP A 270 12.63 2.64 -0.88
CA ASP A 270 13.88 1.92 -0.57
C ASP A 270 14.16 1.93 0.94
N ARG A 271 13.98 3.08 1.60
CA ARG A 271 14.15 3.17 3.06
C ARG A 271 13.11 2.36 3.82
N ALA A 272 11.87 2.33 3.35
CA ALA A 272 10.83 1.50 3.94
C ALA A 272 11.14 0.01 3.77
N ALA A 273 11.60 -0.42 2.59
CA ALA A 273 12.02 -1.79 2.32
C ALA A 273 13.21 -2.20 3.19
N LEU A 274 14.26 -1.37 3.26
CA LEU A 274 15.43 -1.63 4.11
C LEU A 274 15.05 -1.67 5.59
N GLY A 275 14.19 -0.76 6.04
CA GLY A 275 13.69 -0.73 7.43
C GLY A 275 12.92 -2.00 7.78
N LEU A 276 11.99 -2.42 6.92
CA LEU A 276 11.25 -3.65 7.10
C LEU A 276 12.18 -4.86 7.05
N GLY A 277 13.04 -4.99 6.04
CA GLY A 277 13.97 -6.11 5.92
C GLY A 277 14.88 -6.24 7.14
N SER A 278 15.43 -5.12 7.63
CA SER A 278 16.23 -5.09 8.86
C SER A 278 15.42 -5.56 10.07
N PHE A 279 14.17 -5.11 10.20
CA PHE A 279 13.28 -5.54 11.28
C PHE A 279 12.99 -7.06 11.21
N LEU A 280 12.75 -7.61 10.01
CA LEU A 280 12.57 -9.05 9.82
C LEU A 280 13.85 -9.83 10.19
N THR A 281 15.03 -9.30 9.87
CA THR A 281 16.30 -9.87 10.31
C THR A 281 16.42 -9.89 11.82
N VAL A 282 16.05 -8.80 12.52
CA VAL A 282 16.04 -8.75 13.99
C VAL A 282 15.17 -9.85 14.59
N ILE A 283 13.94 -10.02 14.08
CA ILE A 283 13.02 -11.07 14.53
C ILE A 283 13.60 -12.48 14.30
N SER A 284 14.30 -12.67 13.17
CA SER A 284 14.82 -13.98 12.78
C SER A 284 15.97 -14.49 13.66
N PHE A 285 16.69 -13.63 14.40
CA PHE A 285 17.91 -14.00 15.13
C PHE A 285 17.72 -15.11 16.18
N VAL A 286 16.51 -15.25 16.70
CA VAL A 286 16.20 -16.18 17.79
C VAL A 286 16.30 -17.65 17.37
N ASN A 287 16.12 -17.95 16.08
CA ASN A 287 16.19 -19.31 15.56
C ASN A 287 17.26 -19.42 14.44
N PRO A 288 18.28 -20.29 14.57
CA PRO A 288 19.38 -20.40 13.60
C PRO A 288 18.92 -20.73 12.16
N VAL A 289 17.91 -21.58 11.99
CA VAL A 289 17.38 -21.96 10.68
C VAL A 289 16.67 -20.77 10.04
N VAL A 290 15.75 -20.17 10.78
CA VAL A 290 14.93 -19.03 10.31
C VAL A 290 15.81 -17.82 10.01
N ARG A 291 16.82 -17.54 10.85
CA ARG A 291 17.84 -16.52 10.62
C ARG A 291 18.55 -16.73 9.28
N THR A 292 19.02 -17.95 9.04
CA THR A 292 19.75 -18.28 7.81
C THR A 292 18.87 -18.14 6.57
N LEU A 293 17.63 -18.65 6.62
CA LEU A 293 16.68 -18.52 5.52
C LEU A 293 16.30 -17.06 5.24
N ASN A 294 16.08 -16.26 6.29
CA ASN A 294 15.74 -14.85 6.15
C ASN A 294 16.91 -14.02 5.58
N LEU A 295 18.15 -14.28 6.03
CA LEU A 295 19.35 -13.66 5.48
C LEU A 295 19.59 -14.06 4.02
N LEU A 296 19.41 -15.33 3.69
CA LEU A 296 19.51 -15.81 2.31
C LEU A 296 18.47 -15.11 1.42
N ALA A 297 17.21 -15.06 1.83
CA ALA A 297 16.15 -14.37 1.10
C ALA A 297 16.47 -12.88 0.93
N SER A 298 16.94 -12.21 1.99
CA SER A 298 17.34 -10.80 1.94
C SER A 298 18.50 -10.56 0.97
N THR A 299 19.49 -11.45 0.95
CA THR A 299 20.63 -11.42 0.01
C THR A 299 20.15 -11.56 -1.43
N LEU A 300 19.27 -12.53 -1.70
CA LEU A 300 18.70 -12.74 -3.03
C LEU A 300 17.86 -11.54 -3.50
N ILE A 301 17.06 -10.94 -2.62
CA ILE A 301 16.28 -9.73 -2.91
C ILE A 301 17.23 -8.57 -3.25
N LEU A 302 18.25 -8.31 -2.44
CA LEU A 302 19.23 -7.24 -2.68
C LEU A 302 20.02 -7.47 -3.98
N ALA A 303 20.45 -8.71 -4.25
CA ALA A 303 21.12 -9.09 -5.48
C ALA A 303 20.21 -8.86 -6.70
N GLY A 304 18.95 -9.32 -6.65
CA GLY A 304 17.96 -9.11 -7.71
C GLY A 304 17.68 -7.64 -7.98
N VAL A 305 17.60 -6.81 -6.94
CA VAL A 305 17.45 -5.36 -7.06
C VAL A 305 18.69 -4.73 -7.70
N GLY A 306 19.90 -5.13 -7.28
CA GLY A 306 21.15 -4.65 -7.85
C GLY A 306 21.24 -4.93 -9.36
N LEU A 307 20.94 -6.16 -9.78
CA LEU A 307 20.93 -6.58 -11.19
C LEU A 307 19.90 -5.79 -12.03
N ARG A 308 18.68 -5.62 -11.51
CA ARG A 308 17.61 -4.90 -12.22
C ARG A 308 17.91 -3.41 -12.37
N ARG A 309 18.52 -2.78 -11.38
CA ARG A 309 18.76 -1.32 -11.41
C ARG A 309 20.01 -0.93 -12.20
N GLN A 310 20.96 -1.85 -12.38
CA GLN A 310 22.12 -1.62 -13.25
C GLN A 310 21.75 -1.51 -14.74
N SER A 311 20.69 -2.19 -15.18
CA SER A 311 20.23 -2.09 -16.57
C SER A 311 19.41 -0.82 -16.86
N VAL A 312 18.86 -0.18 -15.82
CA VAL A 312 17.88 0.92 -15.96
C VAL A 312 18.51 2.32 -15.87
N GLU A 313 19.69 2.51 -15.27
CA GLU A 313 20.32 3.84 -15.17
C GLU A 313 21.72 3.96 -15.81
N MET A 314 21.75 4.60 -16.99
CA MET A 314 22.94 5.21 -17.58
C MET A 314 23.08 6.71 -17.20
N SER A 315 22.36 7.25 -16.18
CA SER A 315 22.42 8.70 -15.95
C SER A 315 22.08 9.33 -14.58
N VAL A 316 21.58 8.67 -13.52
CA VAL A 316 21.07 9.45 -12.35
C VAL A 316 21.64 9.16 -10.95
N SER A 317 22.26 8.02 -10.62
CA SER A 317 22.91 7.93 -9.30
C SER A 317 23.97 6.83 -9.15
N VAL A 318 25.25 7.22 -9.23
CA VAL A 318 26.40 6.34 -8.94
C VAL A 318 26.45 5.91 -7.45
N SER A 319 25.91 6.72 -6.52
CA SER A 319 26.02 6.46 -5.07
C SER A 319 25.05 5.39 -4.54
N VAL A 320 23.81 5.34 -5.05
CA VAL A 320 22.82 4.33 -4.61
C VAL A 320 23.24 2.93 -5.03
N ASN A 321 23.78 2.76 -6.24
CA ASN A 321 24.24 1.47 -6.74
C ASN A 321 25.36 0.90 -5.86
N ARG A 322 26.29 1.76 -5.39
CA ARG A 322 27.36 1.36 -4.49
C ARG A 322 26.84 0.86 -3.14
N THR A 323 25.83 1.52 -2.57
CA THR A 323 25.25 1.12 -1.27
C THR A 323 24.59 -0.26 -1.36
N ILE A 324 23.84 -0.52 -2.44
CA ILE A 324 23.19 -1.81 -2.66
C ILE A 324 24.24 -2.90 -2.82
N ILE A 325 25.31 -2.67 -3.58
CA ILE A 325 26.40 -3.65 -3.76
C ILE A 325 27.03 -4.03 -2.41
N TYR A 326 27.38 -3.04 -1.57
CA TYR A 326 27.94 -3.32 -0.25
C TYR A 326 26.95 -4.04 0.67
N LEU A 327 25.67 -3.66 0.64
CA LEU A 327 24.64 -4.34 1.42
C LEU A 327 24.43 -5.78 0.96
N THR A 328 24.44 -6.06 -0.35
CA THR A 328 24.35 -7.42 -0.90
C THR A 328 25.56 -8.24 -0.46
N HIS A 329 26.77 -7.67 -0.53
CA HIS A 329 27.98 -8.37 -0.09
C HIS A 329 27.95 -8.68 1.41
N LEU A 330 27.62 -7.69 2.23
CA LEU A 330 27.47 -7.86 3.68
C LEU A 330 26.40 -8.90 4.02
N ALA A 331 25.23 -8.83 3.39
CA ALA A 331 24.15 -9.80 3.60
C ALA A 331 24.58 -11.21 3.16
N GLY A 332 25.34 -11.33 2.06
CA GLY A 332 25.89 -12.60 1.59
C GLY A 332 26.88 -13.21 2.58
N LEU A 333 27.81 -12.41 3.12
CA LEU A 333 28.73 -12.85 4.18
C LEU A 333 27.97 -13.27 5.45
N LEU A 334 27.00 -12.47 5.89
CA LEU A 334 26.16 -12.83 7.04
C LEU A 334 25.36 -14.10 6.80
N THR A 335 24.87 -14.33 5.58
CA THR A 335 24.19 -15.57 5.20
C THR A 335 25.15 -16.76 5.28
N LEU A 336 26.37 -16.63 4.74
CA LEU A 336 27.38 -17.68 4.78
C LEU A 336 27.74 -18.04 6.23
N PHE A 337 28.03 -17.04 7.06
CA PHE A 337 28.34 -17.27 8.48
C PHE A 337 27.16 -17.87 9.23
N SER A 338 25.94 -17.38 8.99
CA SER A 338 24.74 -17.96 9.60
C SER A 338 24.51 -19.42 9.18
N ALA A 339 24.81 -19.77 7.93
CA ALA A 339 24.71 -21.15 7.44
C ALA A 339 25.78 -22.07 8.06
N ILE A 340 27.01 -21.58 8.23
CA ILE A 340 28.07 -22.33 8.92
C ILE A 340 27.68 -22.57 10.38
N ASP A 341 27.21 -21.54 11.07
CA ASP A 341 26.72 -21.64 12.47
C ASP A 341 25.54 -22.61 12.59
N TRP A 342 24.65 -22.64 11.60
CA TRP A 342 23.55 -23.59 11.57
C TRP A 342 24.02 -25.04 11.40
N VAL A 343 24.99 -25.31 10.51
CA VAL A 343 25.49 -26.68 10.26
C VAL A 343 26.44 -27.15 11.36
N PHE A 344 27.23 -26.24 11.93
CA PHE A 344 28.24 -26.52 12.96
C PHE A 344 28.06 -25.58 14.17
N PRO A 345 27.03 -25.79 15.02
CA PRO A 345 26.72 -24.88 16.12
C PRO A 345 27.78 -24.87 17.23
N ASP A 346 28.52 -25.96 17.40
CA ASP A 346 29.56 -26.10 18.43
C ASP A 346 30.97 -25.73 17.94
N LEU A 347 31.06 -24.96 16.85
CA LEU A 347 32.36 -24.60 16.26
C LEU A 347 33.15 -23.68 17.20
N GLY A 348 34.33 -24.13 17.63
CA GLY A 348 35.20 -23.38 18.53
C GLY A 348 35.69 -22.04 17.94
N LEU A 349 35.97 -21.07 18.81
CA LEU A 349 36.43 -19.72 18.43
C LEU A 349 37.69 -19.74 17.55
N GLU A 350 38.57 -20.73 17.73
CA GLU A 350 39.79 -20.91 16.94
C GLU A 350 39.47 -21.13 15.46
N TYR A 351 38.50 -22.00 15.17
CA TYR A 351 38.06 -22.29 13.80
C TYR A 351 37.32 -21.11 13.17
N TRP A 352 36.52 -20.37 13.95
CA TRP A 352 35.92 -19.10 13.50
C TRP A 352 36.99 -18.07 13.11
N GLY A 353 38.08 -17.96 13.89
CA GLY A 353 39.20 -17.09 13.58
C GLY A 353 39.88 -17.45 12.26
N VAL A 354 40.14 -18.74 12.02
CA VAL A 354 40.69 -19.24 10.75
C VAL A 354 39.75 -18.93 9.59
N LEU A 355 38.46 -19.17 9.76
CA LEU A 355 37.45 -18.96 8.70
C LEU A 355 37.35 -17.48 8.31
N LEU A 356 37.23 -16.58 9.29
CA LEU A 356 37.16 -15.15 9.06
C LEU A 356 38.44 -14.62 8.40
N THR A 357 39.60 -15.11 8.84
CA THR A 357 40.89 -14.74 8.23
C THR A 357 40.97 -15.24 6.78
N GLY A 358 40.54 -16.48 6.52
CA GLY A 358 40.51 -17.04 5.16
C GLY A 358 39.63 -16.22 4.22
N VAL A 359 38.42 -15.86 4.65
CA VAL A 359 37.52 -15.00 3.86
C VAL A 359 38.15 -13.63 3.61
N ALA A 360 38.76 -13.01 4.63
CA ALA A 360 39.42 -11.71 4.47
C ALA A 360 40.60 -11.76 3.47
N VAL A 361 41.39 -12.83 3.49
CA VAL A 361 42.50 -13.04 2.53
C VAL A 361 41.96 -13.22 1.11
N ILE A 362 40.86 -13.97 0.93
CA ILE A 362 40.21 -14.14 -0.37
C ILE A 362 39.69 -12.81 -0.90
N GLU A 363 38.99 -12.02 -0.07
CA GLU A 363 38.47 -10.70 -0.46
C GLU A 363 39.60 -9.74 -0.84
N LEU A 364 40.68 -9.73 -0.06
CA LEU A 364 41.86 -8.92 -0.36
C LEU A 364 42.54 -9.37 -1.65
N GLY A 365 42.67 -10.68 -1.88
CA GLY A 365 43.20 -11.25 -3.10
C GLY A 365 42.42 -10.83 -4.34
N ILE A 366 41.09 -10.92 -4.30
CA ILE A 366 40.21 -10.50 -5.41
C ILE A 366 40.37 -9.00 -5.69
N SER A 367 40.40 -8.17 -4.64
CA SER A 367 40.58 -6.71 -4.81
C SER A 367 41.93 -6.34 -5.45
N SER A 368 42.99 -7.06 -5.07
CA SER A 368 44.33 -6.85 -5.62
C SER A 368 44.41 -7.25 -7.10
N LEU A 369 43.78 -8.38 -7.46
CA LEU A 369 43.73 -8.88 -8.83
C LEU A 369 42.98 -7.92 -9.76
N GLU A 370 41.84 -7.39 -9.30
CA GLU A 370 41.07 -6.40 -10.06
C GLU A 370 41.88 -5.11 -10.31
N SER A 371 42.62 -4.64 -9.30
CA SER A 371 43.50 -3.47 -9.43
C SER A 371 44.64 -3.69 -10.43
N TYR A 372 45.21 -4.90 -10.46
CA TYR A 372 46.28 -5.27 -11.37
C TYR A 372 45.78 -5.28 -12.83
N LEU A 373 44.68 -5.99 -13.10
CA LEU A 373 44.07 -6.06 -14.44
C LEU A 373 43.59 -4.69 -14.96
N GLY A 374 43.13 -3.81 -14.06
CA GLY A 374 42.76 -2.43 -14.39
C GLY A 374 43.96 -1.53 -14.76
N SER A 375 45.14 -1.82 -14.23
CA SER A 375 46.37 -1.05 -14.53
C SER A 375 46.99 -1.43 -15.87
N GLU A 376 46.97 -2.71 -16.21
CA GLU A 376 47.54 -3.27 -17.45
C GLU A 376 46.75 -2.80 -18.69
N SER A 377 45.43 -2.74 -18.58
CA SER A 377 44.54 -2.23 -19.65
C SER A 377 44.71 -0.72 -19.92
N ARG A 378 45.07 0.09 -18.91
CA ARG A 378 45.38 1.52 -19.09
C ARG A 378 46.72 1.74 -19.78
N SER A 379 47.73 0.94 -19.43
CA SER A 379 49.07 0.94 -20.06
C SER A 379 49.01 0.58 -21.55
N ALA A 380 48.24 -0.45 -21.91
CA ALA A 380 48.10 -0.89 -23.31
C ALA A 380 47.33 0.10 -24.22
N SER A 381 46.50 0.98 -23.64
CA SER A 381 45.68 1.95 -24.41
C SER A 381 46.37 3.29 -24.67
N ASN A 382 47.58 3.51 -24.15
CA ASN A 382 48.35 4.74 -24.36
C ASN A 382 49.71 4.41 -25.00
N PRO A 383 49.77 4.11 -26.31
CA PRO A 383 51.05 4.06 -27.00
C PRO A 383 51.61 5.49 -26.97
N GLY A 384 52.78 5.65 -26.37
CA GLY A 384 53.38 6.95 -26.07
C GLY A 384 53.26 7.92 -27.24
N PHE A 385 52.43 8.95 -27.07
CA PHE A 385 52.59 10.17 -27.83
C PHE A 385 53.82 10.89 -27.27
N PRO A 386 54.77 11.31 -28.12
CA PRO A 386 55.85 12.19 -27.68
C PRO A 386 55.26 13.48 -27.12
N PRO A 387 56.00 14.21 -26.25
CA PRO A 387 55.49 15.42 -25.63
C PRO A 387 55.16 16.45 -26.72
N ALA A 388 53.86 16.65 -26.98
CA ALA A 388 53.39 17.73 -27.81
C ALA A 388 53.48 19.03 -27.01
N GLU A 389 54.12 20.02 -27.64
CA GLU A 389 54.12 21.42 -27.23
C GLU A 389 52.68 21.94 -26.98
N ASN A 390 52.62 23.01 -26.20
CA ASN A 390 51.48 23.70 -25.60
C ASN A 390 50.21 23.92 -26.48
N PRO A 391 49.06 24.25 -25.85
CA PRO A 391 47.76 23.71 -26.23
C PRO A 391 46.82 24.77 -26.80
N THR A 392 46.20 24.47 -27.94
CA THR A 392 44.93 25.13 -28.31
C THR A 392 44.10 24.17 -29.14
N GLY A 393 43.11 23.51 -28.52
CA GLY A 393 42.09 22.81 -29.30
C GLY A 393 41.38 21.66 -28.60
N ASN A 394 40.12 21.94 -28.23
CA ASN A 394 39.01 20.99 -28.28
C ASN A 394 38.75 20.05 -27.07
N ARG A 395 38.13 20.62 -26.03
CA ARG A 395 37.52 19.93 -24.85
C ARG A 395 36.46 18.87 -25.16
N SER A 396 36.01 18.73 -26.41
CA SER A 396 34.93 17.80 -26.79
C SER A 396 35.41 16.35 -26.95
N GLN A 397 36.64 16.12 -27.45
CA GLN A 397 37.18 14.77 -27.67
C GLN A 397 37.58 14.07 -26.36
N PHE A 398 38.10 14.80 -25.38
CA PHE A 398 38.44 14.25 -24.06
C PHE A 398 37.21 13.75 -23.28
N LYS A 399 36.04 14.38 -23.48
CA LYS A 399 34.77 13.93 -22.89
C LYS A 399 34.19 12.69 -23.59
N GLN A 400 34.52 12.45 -24.85
CA GLN A 400 34.08 11.25 -25.56
C GLN A 400 34.96 10.04 -25.23
N GLN A 401 36.28 10.22 -25.14
CA GLN A 401 37.21 9.15 -24.76
C GLN A 401 37.01 8.69 -23.31
N SER A 402 36.79 9.60 -22.36
CA SER A 402 36.46 9.23 -20.96
C SER A 402 35.13 8.47 -20.84
N LYS A 403 34.13 8.81 -21.67
CA LYS A 403 32.86 8.07 -21.74
C LYS A 403 33.00 6.67 -22.35
N GLN A 404 33.90 6.48 -23.31
CA GLN A 404 34.16 5.15 -23.88
C GLN A 404 34.97 4.25 -22.93
N GLN A 405 35.96 4.78 -22.21
CA GLN A 405 36.74 4.03 -21.22
C GLN A 405 35.93 3.57 -19.99
N LEU A 406 34.95 4.37 -19.56
CA LEU A 406 34.01 3.94 -18.50
C LEU A 406 33.10 2.80 -18.97
N LYS A 407 32.76 2.76 -20.27
CA LYS A 407 31.89 1.73 -20.87
C LYS A 407 32.59 0.37 -20.97
N THR A 408 33.88 0.35 -21.28
CA THR A 408 34.69 -0.89 -21.34
C THR A 408 35.00 -1.43 -19.95
N SER A 409 35.27 -0.57 -18.97
CA SER A 409 35.57 -0.99 -17.59
C SER A 409 34.35 -1.65 -16.92
N SER A 410 33.13 -1.15 -17.16
CA SER A 410 31.91 -1.77 -16.64
C SER A 410 31.57 -3.10 -17.33
N LEU A 411 31.90 -3.26 -18.62
CA LEU A 411 31.63 -4.50 -19.36
C LEU A 411 32.54 -5.66 -18.92
N VAL A 412 33.79 -5.38 -18.53
CA VAL A 412 34.73 -6.39 -18.03
C VAL A 412 34.30 -6.93 -16.66
N PHE A 413 33.88 -6.05 -15.73
CA PHE A 413 33.39 -6.45 -14.40
C PHE A 413 32.17 -7.39 -14.48
N TRP A 414 31.22 -7.15 -15.39
CA TRP A 414 30.03 -8.00 -15.57
C TRP A 414 30.31 -9.29 -16.35
N SER A 415 31.31 -9.30 -17.23
CA SER A 415 31.74 -10.52 -17.93
C SER A 415 32.37 -11.56 -17.01
N GLY A 416 32.99 -11.13 -15.90
CA GLY A 416 33.51 -12.01 -14.85
C GLY A 416 32.41 -12.71 -14.05
N ILE A 417 31.30 -12.02 -13.78
CA ILE A 417 30.15 -12.58 -13.05
C ILE A 417 29.34 -13.54 -13.92
N ARG A 418 29.20 -13.26 -15.23
CA ARG A 418 28.52 -14.19 -16.18
C ARG A 418 29.26 -15.51 -16.41
N ARG A 419 30.55 -15.60 -16.08
CA ARG A 419 31.33 -16.86 -16.19
C ARG A 419 31.14 -17.80 -15.00
N PHE A 420 30.40 -17.40 -13.97
CA PHE A 420 30.01 -18.27 -12.86
C PHE A 420 28.61 -18.91 -13.03
N GLU A 421 27.92 -18.66 -14.15
CA GLU A 421 26.65 -19.32 -14.54
C GLU A 421 26.80 -20.23 -15.78
N LEU A 422 27.92 -20.94 -15.91
CA LEU A 422 28.03 -22.11 -16.80
C LEU A 422 28.55 -23.32 -16.03
#